data_AF-A0A6A3BGT5-F1
#
_entry.id   AF-A0A6A3BGT5-F1
#
_cell.length_a   1.000
_cell.length_b   1.000
_cell.length_c   1.000
_cell.angle_alpha   90.00
_cell.angle_beta   90.00
_cell.angle_gamma   90.00
#
_symmetry.space_group_name_H-M   'P 1'
#
loop_
_entity.id
_entity.type
_entity.pdbx_description
1 polymer ?
#
loop_
_entity_poly.entity_id
_entity_poly.type
_entity_poly.pdbx_seq_one_letter_code
_entity_poly.pdbx_strand_id
1 'polypeptide(L)'
;MEAAAVNLVAGEKPADVYTEIAVRVHNIMKRDSNKDPATNPNALLAKLLIDQVDRKLVKQTVMTSVYGVTFVGAREQIKRRLAEKGHITDDRMLFSAACYTAKVTLAALGELFQAARNIMVWLGDCAKIVASENQPVRWTTPLGLPVVQPYYKSERHLIRTSLQVLALQREGSSVDVRKQRTAFPPNFVHSLDGSHMMMTAVACRDAGLHFAGVHDSFWTHARDVEMMNQILREKFVELYSMPILENLLESFQTSYPSLVFPPLPERGNFDLREVLKSPYFFN
;
A
#
# COMPACT_ATOMS: atom_id res chain seq x y z
N MET A 1 11.75 8.75 10.83
CA MET A 1 12.41 8.88 9.50
C MET A 1 11.66 8.09 8.41
N GLU A 2 10.32 7.97 8.47
CA GLU A 2 9.54 7.31 7.39
C GLU A 2 9.40 8.25 6.17
N ALA A 3 9.06 9.52 6.44
CA ALA A 3 8.95 10.57 5.44
C ALA A 3 10.23 10.72 4.60
N ALA A 4 11.40 10.61 5.23
CA ALA A 4 12.69 10.65 4.53
C ALA A 4 12.91 9.45 3.60
N ALA A 5 12.46 8.25 3.98
CA ALA A 5 12.63 7.03 3.19
C ALA A 5 11.87 7.07 1.85
N VAL A 6 10.85 7.93 1.75
CA VAL A 6 10.03 8.11 0.55
C VAL A 6 10.05 9.56 0.03
N ASN A 7 11.17 10.26 0.27
CA ASN A 7 11.47 11.58 -0.33
C ASN A 7 10.49 12.72 0.01
N LEU A 8 9.78 12.68 1.15
CA LEU A 8 9.06 13.86 1.66
C LEU A 8 10.00 14.91 2.27
N VAL A 9 11.25 14.55 2.55
CA VAL A 9 12.28 15.44 3.10
C VAL A 9 13.33 15.71 2.01
N ALA A 10 13.85 16.94 1.98
CA ALA A 10 14.96 17.28 1.10
C ALA A 10 16.20 16.44 1.42
N GLY A 11 16.85 15.93 0.37
CA GLY A 11 18.12 15.22 0.46
C GLY A 11 19.00 15.57 -0.73
N GLU A 12 20.30 15.30 -0.64
CA GLU A 12 21.24 15.50 -1.75
C GLU A 12 21.09 14.46 -2.86
N LYS A 13 20.50 13.30 -2.54
CA LYS A 13 20.24 12.19 -3.46
C LYS A 13 18.85 11.61 -3.15
N PRO A 14 18.17 11.02 -4.16
CA PRO A 14 16.89 10.38 -3.94
C PRO A 14 17.06 9.18 -3.01
N ALA A 15 16.22 9.10 -1.99
CA ALA A 15 16.07 7.92 -1.15
C ALA A 15 15.47 6.77 -1.98
N ASP A 16 16.01 5.57 -1.77
CA ASP A 16 15.56 4.34 -2.43
C ASP A 16 15.10 3.34 -1.38
N VAL A 17 13.81 3.45 -1.01
CA VAL A 17 13.14 2.58 -0.04
C VAL A 17 13.37 1.09 -0.32
N TYR A 18 13.46 0.69 -1.59
CA TYR A 18 13.64 -0.70 -1.96
C TYR A 18 15.05 -1.19 -1.62
N THR A 19 16.06 -0.34 -1.83
CA THR A 19 17.45 -0.64 -1.46
C THR A 19 17.59 -0.64 0.07
N GLU A 20 16.96 0.30 0.78
CA GLU A 20 16.98 0.29 2.25
C GLU A 20 16.37 -1.00 2.83
N ILE A 21 15.21 -1.42 2.31
CA ILE A 21 14.59 -2.69 2.71
C ILE A 21 15.48 -3.88 2.34
N ALA A 22 16.08 -3.89 1.15
CA ALA A 22 16.99 -4.97 0.76
C ALA A 22 18.18 -5.10 1.74
N VAL A 23 18.78 -3.98 2.15
CA VAL A 23 19.86 -3.95 3.15
C VAL A 23 19.38 -4.49 4.50
N ARG A 24 18.19 -4.09 4.96
CA ARG A 24 17.60 -4.60 6.22
C ARG A 24 17.35 -6.12 6.14
N VAL A 25 16.75 -6.59 5.05
CA VAL A 25 16.51 -8.02 4.80
C VAL A 25 17.83 -8.79 4.80
N HIS A 26 18.84 -8.30 4.09
CA HIS A 26 20.18 -8.89 4.06
C HIS A 26 20.78 -8.98 5.47
N ASN A 27 20.69 -7.93 6.28
CA ASN A 27 21.22 -7.93 7.64
C ASN A 27 20.49 -8.92 8.56
N ILE A 28 19.16 -9.04 8.44
CA ILE A 28 18.37 -10.03 9.18
C ILE A 28 18.80 -11.45 8.77
N MET A 29 18.91 -11.71 7.47
CA MET A 29 19.35 -13.02 6.95
C MET A 29 20.79 -13.34 7.37
N LYS A 30 21.72 -12.38 7.34
CA LYS A 30 23.10 -12.55 7.82
C LYS A 30 23.16 -12.91 9.30
N ARG A 31 22.29 -12.33 10.12
CA ARG A 31 22.18 -12.70 11.54
C ARG A 31 21.62 -14.11 11.69
N ASP A 32 20.58 -14.46 10.92
CA ASP A 32 19.96 -15.78 10.99
C ASP A 32 20.88 -16.89 10.45
N SER A 33 21.73 -16.60 9.46
CA SER A 33 22.70 -17.55 8.91
C SER A 33 23.78 -17.93 9.91
N ASN A 34 24.06 -17.08 10.90
CA ASN A 34 25.05 -17.33 11.94
C ASN A 34 24.48 -18.13 13.12
N LYS A 35 23.17 -18.41 13.14
CA LYS A 35 22.54 -19.22 14.19
C LYS A 35 22.75 -20.71 13.92
N ASP A 36 22.69 -21.51 14.97
CA ASP A 36 22.79 -22.97 14.87
C ASP A 36 21.55 -23.56 14.17
N PRO A 37 21.71 -24.27 13.03
CA PRO A 37 20.62 -24.96 12.35
C PRO A 37 19.79 -25.92 13.22
N ALA A 38 20.39 -26.48 14.29
CA ALA A 38 19.68 -27.36 15.22
C ALA A 38 18.63 -26.61 16.06
N THR A 39 18.83 -25.31 16.28
CA THR A 39 17.94 -24.45 17.06
C THR A 39 17.09 -23.52 16.19
N ASN A 40 17.55 -23.20 14.98
CA ASN A 40 16.82 -22.36 14.03
C ASN A 40 16.77 -22.99 12.63
N PRO A 41 15.61 -23.54 12.21
CA PRO A 41 15.48 -24.17 10.90
C PRO A 41 15.68 -23.19 9.74
N ASN A 42 15.55 -21.88 9.98
CA ASN A 42 15.79 -20.87 8.95
C ASN A 42 17.28 -20.57 8.70
N ALA A 43 18.20 -21.04 9.55
CA ALA A 43 19.63 -20.75 9.39
C ALA A 43 20.19 -21.25 8.04
N LEU A 44 19.74 -22.43 7.59
CA LEU A 44 20.13 -23.00 6.30
C LEU A 44 19.56 -22.20 5.12
N LEU A 45 18.29 -21.79 5.23
CA LEU A 45 17.63 -20.93 4.23
C LEU A 45 18.34 -19.58 4.13
N ALA A 46 18.69 -18.99 5.27
CA ALA A 46 19.39 -17.72 5.33
C ALA A 46 20.78 -17.78 4.69
N LYS A 47 21.56 -18.85 4.94
CA LYS A 47 22.85 -19.08 4.27
C LYS A 47 22.72 -19.19 2.75
N LEU A 48 21.67 -19.87 2.27
CA LEU A 48 21.42 -20.02 0.83
C LEU A 48 21.02 -18.70 0.15
N LEU A 49 20.34 -17.82 0.89
CA LEU A 49 19.69 -16.63 0.34
C LEU A 49 20.50 -15.34 0.48
N ILE A 50 21.50 -15.31 1.38
CA ILE A 50 22.22 -14.07 1.73
C ILE A 50 22.77 -13.35 0.49
N ASP A 51 23.41 -14.08 -0.43
CA ASP A 51 24.01 -13.53 -1.66
C ASP A 51 22.97 -13.27 -2.76
N GLN A 52 21.70 -13.63 -2.53
CA GLN A 52 20.59 -13.43 -3.46
C GLN A 52 19.72 -12.24 -3.09
N VAL A 53 19.93 -11.58 -1.94
CA VAL A 53 19.12 -10.42 -1.54
C VAL A 53 19.59 -9.18 -2.30
N ASP A 54 18.74 -8.68 -3.19
CA ASP A 54 18.97 -7.42 -3.89
C ASP A 54 17.68 -6.58 -3.98
N ARG A 55 17.82 -5.35 -4.47
CA ARG A 55 16.71 -4.44 -4.72
C ARG A 55 15.62 -5.08 -5.58
N LYS A 56 15.99 -5.82 -6.63
CA LYS A 56 15.04 -6.41 -7.59
C LYS A 56 14.17 -7.49 -6.94
N LEU A 57 14.74 -8.27 -6.03
CA LEU A 57 14.05 -9.33 -5.28
C LEU A 57 12.91 -8.74 -4.42
N VAL A 58 13.19 -7.67 -3.68
CA VAL A 58 12.22 -7.09 -2.73
C VAL A 58 11.28 -6.06 -3.35
N LYS A 59 11.67 -5.41 -4.47
CA LYS A 59 10.95 -4.26 -5.06
C LYS A 59 9.46 -4.50 -5.25
N GLN A 60 9.09 -5.60 -5.90
CA GLN A 60 7.67 -5.87 -6.21
C GLN A 60 6.84 -6.05 -4.93
N THR A 61 7.38 -6.75 -3.95
CA THR A 61 6.69 -6.99 -2.67
C THR A 61 6.55 -5.70 -1.88
N VAL A 62 7.62 -4.93 -1.72
CA VAL A 62 7.57 -3.62 -1.05
C VAL A 62 6.55 -2.69 -1.71
N MET A 63 6.57 -2.59 -3.05
CA MET A 63 5.65 -1.74 -3.81
C MET A 63 4.18 -2.17 -3.67
N THR A 64 3.90 -3.45 -3.52
CA THR A 64 2.51 -3.95 -3.50
C THR A 64 1.97 -4.18 -2.09
N SER A 65 2.83 -4.22 -1.07
CA SER A 65 2.41 -4.38 0.33
C SER A 65 1.58 -3.20 0.85
N VAL A 66 1.89 -1.97 0.43
CA VAL A 66 1.06 -0.78 0.75
C VAL A 66 -0.34 -0.87 0.13
N TYR A 67 -0.51 -1.71 -0.91
CA TYR A 67 -1.79 -1.97 -1.56
C TYR A 67 -2.54 -3.19 -0.98
N GLY A 68 -2.19 -3.63 0.22
CA GLY A 68 -2.88 -4.74 0.90
C GLY A 68 -2.46 -6.14 0.42
N VAL A 69 -1.30 -6.29 -0.22
CA VAL A 69 -0.79 -7.62 -0.56
C VAL A 69 -0.61 -8.48 0.69
N THR A 70 -1.26 -9.64 0.67
CA THR A 70 -1.16 -10.64 1.73
C THR A 70 0.18 -11.36 1.71
N PHE A 71 0.53 -12.04 2.80
CA PHE A 71 1.71 -12.91 2.85
C PHE A 71 1.79 -13.90 1.67
N VAL A 72 0.64 -14.47 1.26
CA VAL A 72 0.57 -15.41 0.14
C VAL A 72 0.96 -14.70 -1.16
N GLY A 73 0.45 -13.50 -1.41
CA GLY A 73 0.80 -12.70 -2.58
C GLY A 73 2.28 -12.29 -2.58
N ALA A 74 2.81 -11.86 -1.44
CA ALA A 74 4.22 -11.51 -1.25
C ALA A 74 5.14 -12.71 -1.54
N ARG A 75 4.80 -13.90 -1.01
CA ARG A 75 5.53 -15.14 -1.28
C ARG A 75 5.56 -15.45 -2.78
N GLU A 76 4.44 -15.39 -3.48
CA GLU A 76 4.40 -15.70 -4.92
C GLU A 76 5.25 -14.72 -5.74
N GLN A 77 5.23 -13.44 -5.40
CA GLN A 77 6.07 -12.45 -6.06
C GLN A 77 7.57 -12.77 -5.87
N ILE A 78 7.98 -13.06 -4.64
CA ILE A 78 9.36 -13.43 -4.31
C ILE A 78 9.74 -14.75 -4.96
N LYS A 79 8.86 -15.75 -4.95
CA LYS A 79 9.11 -17.06 -5.57
C LYS A 79 9.45 -16.91 -7.05
N ARG A 80 8.68 -16.08 -7.79
CA ARG A 80 8.98 -15.79 -9.20
C ARG A 80 10.36 -15.16 -9.38
N ARG A 81 10.73 -14.20 -8.52
CA ARG A 81 12.05 -13.54 -8.57
C ARG A 81 13.20 -14.48 -8.23
N LEU A 82 13.03 -15.38 -7.27
CA LEU A 82 14.02 -16.41 -6.96
C LEU A 82 14.15 -17.43 -8.10
N ALA A 83 13.03 -17.82 -8.72
CA ALA A 83 13.03 -18.71 -9.89
C ALA A 83 13.77 -18.08 -11.08
N GLU A 84 13.56 -16.79 -11.36
CA GLU A 84 14.28 -16.03 -12.41
C GLU A 84 15.81 -16.05 -12.23
N LYS A 85 16.31 -16.18 -10.98
CA LYS A 85 17.75 -16.25 -10.70
C LYS A 85 18.37 -17.61 -10.96
N GLY A 86 17.58 -18.69 -10.96
CA GLY A 86 18.03 -20.04 -11.30
C GLY A 86 18.98 -20.72 -10.30
N HIS A 87 19.26 -20.13 -9.13
CA HIS A 87 20.17 -20.72 -8.14
C HIS A 87 19.54 -21.86 -7.31
N ILE A 88 18.20 -21.92 -7.25
CA ILE A 88 17.45 -22.94 -6.50
C ILE A 88 16.60 -23.72 -7.51
N THR A 89 16.99 -24.95 -7.80
CA THR A 89 16.33 -25.82 -8.78
C THR A 89 15.28 -26.74 -8.16
N ASP A 90 15.38 -27.03 -6.86
CA ASP A 90 14.38 -27.82 -6.14
C ASP A 90 13.16 -26.97 -5.76
N ASP A 91 11.98 -27.38 -6.22
CA ASP A 91 10.73 -26.64 -6.03
C ASP A 91 10.31 -26.50 -4.56
N ARG A 92 10.56 -27.51 -3.74
CA ARG A 92 10.22 -27.48 -2.31
C ARG A 92 11.12 -26.50 -1.57
N MET A 93 12.40 -26.50 -1.90
CA MET A 93 13.38 -25.58 -1.35
C MET A 93 13.12 -24.15 -1.81
N LEU A 94 12.78 -23.96 -3.10
CA LEU A 94 12.39 -22.66 -3.65
C LEU A 94 11.15 -22.10 -2.93
N PHE A 95 10.14 -22.93 -2.68
CA PHE A 95 8.96 -22.53 -1.92
C PHE A 95 9.30 -22.13 -0.49
N SER A 96 10.16 -22.89 0.19
CA SER A 96 10.59 -22.63 1.57
C SER A 96 11.42 -21.35 1.66
N ALA A 97 12.33 -21.14 0.70
CA ALA A 97 13.14 -19.94 0.53
C ALA A 97 12.27 -18.70 0.29
N ALA A 98 11.26 -18.81 -0.58
CA ALA A 98 10.30 -17.74 -0.82
C ALA A 98 9.47 -17.41 0.43
N CYS A 99 9.03 -18.43 1.19
CA CYS A 99 8.30 -18.22 2.45
C CYS A 99 9.14 -17.47 3.48
N TYR A 100 10.39 -17.88 3.68
CA TYR A 100 11.29 -17.23 4.63
C TYR A 100 11.60 -15.78 4.19
N THR A 101 11.99 -15.58 2.93
CA THR A 101 12.28 -14.26 2.37
C THR A 101 11.08 -13.31 2.47
N ALA A 102 9.86 -13.80 2.19
CA ALA A 102 8.64 -13.00 2.33
C ALA A 102 8.37 -12.58 3.77
N LYS A 103 8.57 -13.50 4.74
CA LYS A 103 8.43 -13.16 6.17
C LYS A 103 9.42 -12.08 6.59
N VAL A 104 10.69 -12.23 6.23
CA VAL A 104 11.74 -11.26 6.57
C VAL A 104 11.50 -9.92 5.89
N THR A 105 11.08 -9.91 4.62
CA THR A 105 10.79 -8.67 3.87
C THR A 105 9.62 -7.91 4.48
N LEU A 106 8.52 -8.60 4.82
CA LEU A 106 7.36 -7.96 5.46
C LEU A 106 7.64 -7.49 6.89
N ALA A 107 8.51 -8.20 7.62
CA ALA A 107 8.97 -7.76 8.93
C ALA A 107 9.81 -6.48 8.82
N ALA A 108 10.81 -6.45 7.93
CA ALA A 108 11.63 -5.27 7.67
C ALA A 108 10.79 -4.06 7.20
N LEU A 109 9.76 -4.31 6.39
CA LEU A 109 8.82 -3.26 5.97
C LEU A 109 7.99 -2.73 7.14
N GLY A 110 7.50 -3.61 8.01
CA GLY A 110 6.75 -3.22 9.20
C GLY A 110 7.57 -2.43 10.22
N GLU A 111 8.85 -2.77 10.37
CA GLU A 111 9.79 -2.01 11.20
C GLU A 111 10.09 -0.63 10.62
N LEU A 112 10.17 -0.49 9.29
CA LEU A 112 10.44 0.78 8.64
C LEU A 112 9.22 1.70 8.59
N PHE A 113 8.02 1.16 8.36
CA PHE A 113 6.78 1.91 8.17
C PHE A 113 5.73 1.57 9.22
N GLN A 114 6.09 1.77 10.48
CA GLN A 114 5.23 1.45 11.61
C GLN A 114 4.01 2.38 11.66
N ALA A 115 4.17 3.67 11.37
CA ALA A 115 3.06 4.62 11.36
C ALA A 115 2.04 4.28 10.26
N ALA A 116 2.52 4.03 9.04
CA ALA A 116 1.65 3.59 7.94
C ALA A 116 0.92 2.28 8.27
N ARG A 117 1.63 1.31 8.88
CA ARG A 117 1.02 0.04 9.32
C ARG A 117 -0.09 0.26 10.34
N ASN A 118 0.11 1.13 11.32
CA ASN A 118 -0.89 1.42 12.35
C ASN A 118 -2.15 2.04 11.73
N ILE A 119 -2.00 2.95 10.76
CA ILE A 119 -3.13 3.54 10.03
C ILE A 119 -3.86 2.50 9.20
N MET A 120 -3.14 1.62 8.48
CA MET A 120 -3.77 0.55 7.70
C MET A 120 -4.58 -0.42 8.58
N VAL A 121 -4.06 -0.76 9.76
CA VAL A 121 -4.79 -1.60 10.73
C VAL A 121 -6.03 -0.87 11.23
N TRP A 122 -5.91 0.39 11.62
CA TRP A 122 -7.04 1.21 12.08
C TRP A 122 -8.14 1.32 11.02
N LEU A 123 -7.80 1.62 9.76
CA LEU A 123 -8.74 1.63 8.63
C LEU A 123 -9.44 0.26 8.50
N GLY A 124 -8.67 -0.84 8.50
CA GLY A 124 -9.23 -2.19 8.39
C GLY A 124 -10.17 -2.55 9.54
N ASP A 125 -9.89 -2.10 10.76
CA ASP A 125 -10.74 -2.36 11.91
C ASP A 125 -12.04 -1.52 11.88
N CYS A 126 -11.97 -0.25 11.44
CA CYS A 126 -13.16 0.56 11.14
C CYS A 126 -14.03 -0.10 10.06
N ALA A 127 -13.43 -0.56 8.96
CA ALA A 127 -14.13 -1.25 7.88
C ALA A 127 -14.80 -2.55 8.37
N LYS A 128 -14.16 -3.29 9.26
CA LYS A 128 -14.72 -4.50 9.86
C LYS A 128 -15.97 -4.19 10.69
N ILE A 129 -15.97 -3.10 11.46
CA ILE A 129 -17.10 -2.68 12.28
C ILE A 129 -18.32 -2.37 11.40
N VAL A 130 -18.14 -1.52 10.37
CA VAL A 130 -19.22 -1.18 9.43
C VAL A 130 -19.73 -2.41 8.69
N ALA A 131 -18.83 -3.25 8.17
CA ALA A 131 -19.20 -4.43 7.40
C ALA A 131 -19.89 -5.51 8.24
N SER A 132 -19.66 -5.55 9.56
CA SER A 132 -20.34 -6.49 10.46
C SER A 132 -21.83 -6.17 10.61
N GLU A 133 -22.24 -4.93 10.38
CA GLU A 133 -23.64 -4.50 10.27
C GLU A 133 -24.24 -4.74 8.87
N ASN A 134 -23.55 -5.55 8.03
CA ASN A 134 -23.92 -5.82 6.65
C ASN A 134 -24.06 -4.54 5.79
N GLN A 135 -23.26 -3.52 6.10
CA GLN A 135 -23.19 -2.26 5.35
C GLN A 135 -21.85 -2.15 4.61
N PRO A 136 -21.82 -1.69 3.36
CA PRO A 136 -20.56 -1.42 2.67
C PRO A 136 -19.87 -0.19 3.28
N VAL A 137 -18.54 -0.18 3.27
CA VAL A 137 -17.77 0.99 3.68
C VAL A 137 -17.94 2.09 2.63
N ARG A 138 -18.18 3.31 3.10
CA ARG A 138 -18.36 4.50 2.27
C ARG A 138 -17.68 5.72 2.91
N TRP A 139 -17.05 6.55 2.12
CA TRP A 139 -16.44 7.81 2.59
C TRP A 139 -16.60 8.88 1.51
N THR A 140 -16.33 10.12 1.89
CA THR A 140 -16.24 11.23 0.93
C THR A 140 -14.81 11.70 0.88
N THR A 141 -14.25 11.83 -0.32
CA THR A 141 -12.90 12.39 -0.50
C THR A 141 -12.85 13.86 -0.07
N PRO A 142 -11.66 14.43 0.18
CA PRO A 142 -11.52 15.86 0.46
C PRO A 142 -12.08 16.78 -0.65
N LEU A 143 -12.24 16.28 -1.88
CA LEU A 143 -12.87 17.01 -2.99
C LEU A 143 -14.39 16.80 -3.09
N GLY A 144 -15.01 16.16 -2.11
CA GLY A 144 -16.47 15.97 -2.09
C GLY A 144 -16.98 14.78 -2.90
N LEU A 145 -16.09 13.96 -3.50
CA LEU A 145 -16.51 12.74 -4.21
C LEU A 145 -16.92 11.64 -3.22
N PRO A 146 -18.18 11.16 -3.21
CA PRO A 146 -18.57 10.00 -2.43
C PRO A 146 -18.05 8.71 -3.06
N VAL A 147 -17.48 7.84 -2.24
CA VAL A 147 -16.92 6.54 -2.64
C VAL A 147 -17.56 5.43 -1.82
N VAL A 148 -17.91 4.33 -2.47
CA VAL A 148 -18.49 3.13 -1.81
C VAL A 148 -17.73 1.89 -2.28
N GLN A 149 -17.40 0.99 -1.36
CA GLN A 149 -16.81 -0.30 -1.70
C GLN A 149 -17.89 -1.34 -2.05
N PRO A 150 -17.95 -1.83 -3.30
CA PRO A 150 -19.00 -2.75 -3.76
C PRO A 150 -18.62 -4.21 -3.47
N TYR A 151 -18.12 -4.52 -2.26
CA TYR A 151 -17.70 -5.88 -1.94
C TYR A 151 -18.81 -6.63 -1.22
N TYR A 152 -19.53 -7.42 -2.00
CA TYR A 152 -20.55 -8.37 -1.53
C TYR A 152 -20.12 -9.82 -1.81
N LYS A 153 -20.67 -10.75 -1.04
CA LYS A 153 -20.46 -12.18 -1.26
C LYS A 153 -21.11 -12.58 -2.58
N SER A 154 -20.41 -13.39 -3.35
CA SER A 154 -20.98 -13.90 -4.60
C SER A 154 -21.93 -15.06 -4.33
N GLU A 155 -23.03 -15.08 -5.06
CA GLU A 155 -24.02 -16.15 -5.05
C GLU A 155 -23.97 -16.91 -6.37
N ARG A 156 -24.08 -18.24 -6.30
CA ARG A 156 -24.12 -19.11 -7.48
C ARG A 156 -25.56 -19.22 -7.95
N HIS A 157 -25.84 -18.70 -9.14
CA HIS A 157 -27.14 -18.77 -9.78
C HIS A 157 -27.12 -19.86 -10.87
N LEU A 158 -27.92 -20.91 -10.70
CA LEU A 158 -28.00 -22.01 -11.64
C LEU A 158 -29.15 -21.79 -12.63
N ILE A 159 -28.83 -21.64 -13.91
CA ILE A 159 -29.80 -21.58 -15.00
C ILE A 159 -29.87 -22.97 -15.63
N ARG A 160 -30.98 -23.66 -15.42
CA ARG A 160 -31.25 -24.94 -16.09
C ARG A 160 -31.80 -24.66 -17.48
N THR A 161 -31.17 -25.26 -18.49
CA THR A 161 -31.63 -25.27 -19.89
C THR A 161 -31.96 -26.70 -20.31
N SER A 162 -32.59 -26.89 -21.47
CA SER A 162 -32.94 -28.23 -21.97
C SER A 162 -31.73 -29.13 -22.25
N LEU A 163 -30.52 -28.57 -22.42
CA LEU A 163 -29.30 -29.33 -22.75
C LEU A 163 -28.30 -29.40 -21.60
N GLN A 164 -28.29 -28.42 -20.68
CA GLN A 164 -27.29 -28.32 -19.61
C GLN A 164 -27.71 -27.36 -18.49
N VAL A 165 -26.92 -27.34 -17.41
CA VAL A 165 -27.06 -26.37 -16.32
C VAL A 165 -25.90 -25.38 -16.37
N LEU A 166 -26.21 -24.10 -16.58
CA LEU A 166 -25.23 -23.02 -16.53
C LEU A 166 -25.13 -22.49 -15.10
N ALA A 167 -23.92 -22.44 -14.55
CA ALA A 167 -23.66 -21.81 -13.26
C ALA A 167 -23.11 -20.40 -13.47
N LEU A 168 -23.93 -19.40 -13.17
CA LEU A 168 -23.51 -17.99 -13.18
C LEU A 168 -23.14 -17.55 -11.77
N GLN A 169 -22.18 -16.64 -11.68
CA GLN A 169 -21.85 -15.93 -10.44
C GLN A 169 -22.55 -14.58 -10.47
N ARG A 170 -23.38 -14.30 -9.46
CA ARG A 170 -24.03 -13.00 -9.26
C ARG A 170 -23.56 -12.40 -7.94
N GLU A 171 -23.67 -11.09 -7.84
CA GLU A 171 -23.47 -10.39 -6.59
C GLU A 171 -24.64 -10.71 -5.64
N GLY A 172 -24.32 -11.17 -4.44
CA GLY A 172 -25.31 -11.46 -3.41
C GLY A 172 -25.68 -10.23 -2.59
N SER A 173 -26.60 -10.40 -1.64
CA SER A 173 -27.11 -9.30 -0.79
C SER A 173 -26.28 -9.06 0.47
N SER A 174 -25.40 -10.00 0.83
CA SER A 174 -24.58 -9.90 2.04
C SER A 174 -23.19 -9.36 1.74
N VAL A 175 -22.73 -8.44 2.58
CA VAL A 175 -21.41 -7.82 2.47
C VAL A 175 -20.31 -8.84 2.73
N ASP A 176 -19.24 -8.79 1.94
CA ASP A 176 -18.03 -9.58 2.19
C ASP A 176 -17.11 -8.82 3.16
N VAL A 177 -17.31 -9.07 4.46
CA VAL A 177 -16.55 -8.44 5.56
C VAL A 177 -15.05 -8.55 5.37
N ARG A 178 -14.55 -9.67 4.85
CA ARG A 178 -13.11 -9.89 4.64
C ARG A 178 -12.59 -8.99 3.53
N LYS A 179 -13.31 -8.90 2.41
CA LYS A 179 -12.92 -8.03 1.29
C LYS A 179 -13.03 -6.55 1.65
N GLN A 180 -14.12 -6.13 2.30
CA GLN A 180 -14.27 -4.76 2.81
C GLN A 180 -13.06 -4.35 3.67
N ARG A 181 -12.74 -5.15 4.69
CA ARG A 181 -11.61 -4.91 5.60
C ARG A 181 -10.27 -4.80 4.88
N THR A 182 -9.98 -5.72 3.97
CA THR A 182 -8.66 -5.81 3.33
C THR A 182 -8.48 -4.80 2.19
N ALA A 183 -9.56 -4.40 1.53
CA ALA A 183 -9.53 -3.45 0.42
C ALA A 183 -9.71 -1.99 0.86
N PHE A 184 -10.20 -1.72 2.07
CA PHE A 184 -10.44 -0.33 2.51
C PHE A 184 -9.16 0.51 2.59
N PRO A 185 -8.07 0.08 3.25
CA PRO A 185 -6.84 0.87 3.29
C PRO A 185 -6.30 1.28 1.91
N PRO A 186 -6.10 0.37 0.93
CA PRO A 186 -5.60 0.77 -0.38
C PRO A 186 -6.58 1.64 -1.17
N ASN A 187 -7.89 1.35 -1.11
CA ASN A 187 -8.88 2.17 -1.82
C ASN A 187 -8.96 3.59 -1.24
N PHE A 188 -8.79 3.73 0.09
CA PHE A 188 -8.77 5.03 0.74
C PHE A 188 -7.56 5.85 0.28
N VAL A 189 -6.36 5.28 0.29
CA VAL A 189 -5.14 5.94 -0.19
C VAL A 189 -5.26 6.33 -1.68
N HIS A 190 -5.71 5.42 -2.54
CA HIS A 190 -5.94 5.73 -3.96
C HIS A 190 -6.93 6.89 -4.17
N SER A 191 -7.93 7.03 -3.30
CA SER A 191 -8.87 8.15 -3.38
C SER A 191 -8.23 9.49 -3.00
N LEU A 192 -7.23 9.48 -2.11
CA LEU A 192 -6.43 10.65 -1.76
C LEU A 192 -5.44 10.98 -2.88
N ASP A 193 -4.78 9.99 -3.47
CA ASP A 193 -3.89 10.17 -4.63
C ASP A 193 -4.66 10.77 -5.82
N GLY A 194 -5.86 10.27 -6.07
CA GLY A 194 -6.78 10.83 -7.07
C GLY A 194 -7.19 12.27 -6.75
N SER A 195 -7.42 12.59 -5.48
CA SER A 195 -7.72 13.96 -5.03
C SER A 195 -6.52 14.89 -5.27
N HIS A 196 -5.31 14.45 -4.92
CA HIS A 196 -4.08 15.21 -5.14
C HIS A 196 -3.82 15.46 -6.63
N MET A 197 -3.99 14.43 -7.48
CA MET A 197 -3.89 14.56 -8.93
C MET A 197 -4.89 15.59 -9.47
N MET A 198 -6.16 15.53 -9.05
CA MET A 198 -7.19 16.46 -9.50
C MET A 198 -6.91 17.91 -9.05
N MET A 199 -6.50 18.10 -7.79
CA MET A 199 -6.10 19.42 -7.27
C MET A 199 -4.93 20.00 -8.07
N THR A 200 -3.94 19.16 -8.38
CA THR A 200 -2.77 19.54 -9.18
C THR A 200 -3.18 19.90 -10.61
N ALA A 201 -4.01 19.09 -11.26
CA ALA A 201 -4.46 19.34 -12.62
C ALA A 201 -5.20 20.67 -12.77
N VAL A 202 -6.08 20.99 -11.80
CA VAL A 202 -6.79 22.27 -11.74
C VAL A 202 -5.81 23.43 -11.57
N ALA A 203 -4.86 23.32 -10.63
CA ALA A 203 -3.88 24.37 -10.40
C ALA A 203 -2.92 24.57 -11.59
N CYS A 204 -2.52 23.48 -12.27
CA CYS A 204 -1.74 23.56 -13.50
C CYS A 204 -2.50 24.32 -14.59
N ARG A 205 -3.78 23.98 -14.81
CA ARG A 205 -4.63 24.69 -15.76
C ARG A 205 -4.74 26.18 -15.42
N ASP A 206 -4.97 26.52 -14.15
CA ASP A 206 -5.12 27.91 -13.71
C ASP A 206 -3.82 28.70 -13.84
N ALA A 207 -2.66 28.04 -13.77
CA ALA A 207 -1.34 28.59 -14.06
C ALA A 207 -0.97 28.58 -15.55
N GLY A 208 -1.85 28.09 -16.44
CA GLY A 208 -1.63 28.04 -17.89
C GLY A 208 -0.78 26.87 -18.38
N LEU A 209 -0.58 25.84 -17.55
CA LEU A 209 0.18 24.64 -17.89
C LEU A 209 -0.70 23.56 -18.53
N HIS A 210 -0.11 22.80 -19.46
CA HIS A 210 -0.69 21.53 -19.91
C HIS A 210 -0.42 20.44 -18.88
N PHE A 211 -1.42 19.61 -18.59
CA PHE A 211 -1.31 18.51 -17.63
C PHE A 211 -1.78 17.20 -18.26
N ALA A 212 -1.00 16.15 -18.09
CA ALA A 212 -1.41 14.77 -18.30
C ALA A 212 -0.96 13.94 -17.09
N GLY A 213 -1.69 12.88 -16.76
CA GLY A 213 -1.34 12.04 -15.62
C GLY A 213 -1.78 10.59 -15.80
N VAL A 214 -0.98 9.68 -15.25
CA VAL A 214 -1.28 8.27 -15.10
C VAL A 214 -1.12 7.93 -13.63
N HIS A 215 -2.22 7.99 -12.88
CA HIS A 215 -2.25 7.81 -11.43
C HIS A 215 -1.27 8.74 -10.69
N ASP A 216 -0.11 8.23 -10.28
CA ASP A 216 0.96 8.89 -9.53
C ASP A 216 2.10 9.41 -10.43
N SER A 217 1.94 9.39 -11.75
CA SER A 217 2.87 9.98 -12.71
C SER A 217 2.26 11.18 -13.42
N PHE A 218 2.96 12.34 -13.37
CA PHE A 218 2.44 13.62 -13.86
C PHE A 218 3.34 14.24 -14.93
N TRP A 219 2.76 14.63 -16.05
CA TRP A 219 3.47 15.06 -17.26
C TRP A 219 2.99 16.46 -17.70
N THR A 220 3.94 17.24 -18.21
CA THR A 220 3.72 18.56 -18.82
C THR A 220 4.77 18.80 -19.90
N HIS A 221 4.78 19.97 -20.55
CA HIS A 221 5.84 20.33 -21.47
C HIS A 221 7.16 20.60 -20.73
N ALA A 222 8.30 20.28 -21.35
CA ALA A 222 9.62 20.36 -20.71
C ALA A 222 9.92 21.72 -20.05
N ARG A 223 9.43 22.82 -20.64
CA ARG A 223 9.60 24.18 -20.14
C ARG A 223 8.83 24.48 -18.83
N ASP A 224 7.83 23.67 -18.51
CA ASP A 224 6.88 23.90 -17.41
C ASP A 224 7.12 22.97 -16.21
N VAL A 225 8.08 22.04 -16.33
CA VAL A 225 8.37 21.00 -15.33
C VAL A 225 8.68 21.58 -13.96
N GLU A 226 9.46 22.66 -13.90
CA GLU A 226 9.80 23.31 -12.63
C GLU A 226 8.56 23.87 -11.91
N MET A 227 7.70 24.57 -12.65
CA MET A 227 6.45 25.13 -12.13
C MET A 227 5.47 24.03 -11.73
N MET A 228 5.31 22.97 -12.54
CA MET A 228 4.46 21.83 -12.19
C MET A 228 4.93 21.16 -10.90
N ASN A 229 6.25 20.98 -10.73
CA ASN A 229 6.83 20.40 -9.51
C ASN A 229 6.58 21.25 -8.27
N GLN A 230 6.55 22.58 -8.39
CA GLN A 230 6.15 23.46 -7.31
C GLN A 230 4.67 23.25 -6.95
N ILE A 231 3.78 23.30 -7.95
CA ILE A 231 2.34 23.09 -7.78
C ILE A 231 2.04 21.74 -7.12
N LEU A 232 2.73 20.67 -7.55
CA LEU A 232 2.58 19.33 -6.99
C LEU A 232 2.83 19.29 -5.49
N ARG A 233 3.94 19.90 -5.03
CA ARG A 233 4.29 19.97 -3.60
C ARG A 233 3.29 20.83 -2.84
N GLU A 234 2.90 21.98 -3.39
CA GLU A 234 1.92 22.88 -2.77
C GLU A 234 0.58 22.18 -2.57
N LYS A 235 0.05 21.49 -3.59
CA LYS A 235 -1.22 20.76 -3.50
C LYS A 235 -1.16 19.54 -2.61
N PHE A 236 0.01 18.90 -2.51
CA PHE A 236 0.21 17.83 -1.52
C PHE A 236 0.13 18.37 -0.09
N VAL A 237 0.85 19.46 0.20
CA VAL A 237 0.83 20.11 1.52
C VAL A 237 -0.56 20.62 1.85
N GLU A 238 -1.28 21.23 0.89
CA GLU A 238 -2.65 21.69 1.06
C GLU A 238 -3.60 20.55 1.43
N LEU A 239 -3.56 19.44 0.68
CA LEU A 239 -4.41 18.27 0.91
C LEU A 239 -4.17 17.67 2.31
N TYR A 240 -2.90 17.39 2.65
CA TYR A 240 -2.57 16.72 3.91
C TYR A 240 -2.50 17.66 5.13
N SER A 241 -2.66 18.97 4.93
CA SER A 241 -2.93 19.91 6.03
C SER A 241 -4.36 19.78 6.57
N MET A 242 -5.27 19.16 5.80
CA MET A 242 -6.62 18.84 6.26
C MET A 242 -6.59 17.68 7.29
N PRO A 243 -7.52 17.67 8.26
CA PRO A 243 -7.61 16.59 9.25
C PRO A 243 -8.36 15.37 8.66
N ILE A 244 -7.73 14.72 7.68
CA ILE A 244 -8.37 13.68 6.83
C ILE A 244 -8.92 12.50 7.64
N LEU A 245 -8.15 11.98 8.61
CA LEU A 245 -8.57 10.81 9.38
C LEU A 245 -9.62 11.18 10.45
N GLU A 246 -9.50 12.38 11.01
CA GLU A 246 -10.49 12.96 11.93
C GLU A 246 -11.84 13.12 11.22
N ASN A 247 -11.87 13.74 10.04
CA ASN A 247 -13.06 13.91 9.22
C ASN A 247 -13.70 12.56 8.84
N LEU A 248 -12.87 11.57 8.52
CA LEU A 248 -13.34 10.22 8.23
C LEU A 248 -14.01 9.57 9.45
N LEU A 249 -13.38 9.67 10.62
CA LEU A 249 -13.91 9.12 11.87
C LEU A 249 -15.24 9.81 12.26
N GLU A 250 -15.30 11.13 12.17
CA GLU A 250 -16.52 11.92 12.43
C GLU A 250 -17.66 11.50 11.48
N SER A 251 -17.35 11.33 10.19
CA SER A 251 -18.32 10.85 9.19
C SER A 251 -18.86 9.46 9.53
N PHE A 252 -18.00 8.54 9.98
CA PHE A 252 -18.42 7.22 10.44
C PHE A 252 -19.28 7.30 11.70
N GLN A 253 -18.90 8.09 12.70
CA GLN A 253 -19.67 8.24 13.93
C GLN A 253 -21.05 8.85 13.68
N THR A 254 -21.14 9.80 12.75
CA THR A 254 -22.41 10.41 12.34
C THR A 254 -23.28 9.43 11.57
N SER A 255 -22.69 8.65 10.65
CA SER A 255 -23.42 7.68 9.84
C SER A 255 -23.85 6.43 10.62
N TYR A 256 -23.13 6.10 11.69
CA TYR A 256 -23.30 4.88 12.49
C TYR A 256 -23.24 5.21 13.99
N PRO A 257 -24.21 5.95 14.55
CA PRO A 257 -24.15 6.47 15.92
C PRO A 257 -24.20 5.38 17.01
N SER A 258 -24.66 4.18 16.67
CA SER A 258 -24.67 3.02 17.57
C SER A 258 -23.35 2.23 17.59
N LEU A 259 -22.41 2.51 16.67
CA LEU A 259 -21.15 1.78 16.56
C LEU A 259 -20.02 2.53 17.26
N VAL A 260 -19.13 1.76 17.90
CA VAL A 260 -17.95 2.30 18.58
C VAL A 260 -16.73 2.04 17.73
N PHE A 261 -16.08 3.11 17.26
CA PHE A 261 -14.88 3.05 16.45
C PHE A 261 -13.61 3.19 17.29
N PRO A 262 -12.49 2.56 16.89
CA PRO A 262 -11.22 2.71 17.59
C PRO A 262 -10.71 4.15 17.53
N PRO A 263 -9.96 4.63 18.54
CA PRO A 263 -9.37 5.95 18.53
C PRO A 263 -8.37 6.12 17.39
N LEU A 264 -8.16 7.36 16.96
CA LEU A 264 -7.20 7.68 15.91
C LEU A 264 -5.77 7.25 16.32
N PRO A 265 -4.97 6.75 15.37
CA PRO A 265 -3.54 6.56 15.59
C PRO A 265 -2.85 7.87 15.95
N GLU A 266 -1.78 7.79 16.75
CA GLU A 266 -0.99 8.98 17.12
C GLU A 266 -0.37 9.65 15.90
N ARG A 267 -0.45 10.99 15.86
CA ARG A 267 0.17 11.81 14.82
C ARG A 267 1.66 11.96 15.13
N GLY A 268 2.49 11.76 14.11
CA GLY A 268 3.93 12.01 14.20
C GLY A 268 4.28 13.50 14.29
N ASN A 269 5.57 13.80 14.40
CA ASN A 269 6.13 15.15 14.52
C ASN A 269 6.73 15.69 13.21
N PHE A 270 6.39 15.10 12.07
CA PHE A 270 6.89 15.55 10.77
C PHE A 270 6.27 16.89 10.37
N ASP A 271 7.09 17.88 10.05
CA ASP A 271 6.62 19.14 9.47
C ASP A 271 6.35 18.95 7.98
N LEU A 272 5.06 18.97 7.62
CA LEU A 272 4.59 18.79 6.25
C LEU A 272 5.16 19.84 5.29
N ARG A 273 5.56 21.02 5.78
CA ARG A 273 6.15 22.08 4.94
C ARG A 273 7.51 21.71 4.36
N GLU A 274 8.19 20.71 4.91
CA GLU A 274 9.45 20.21 4.36
C GLU A 274 9.29 19.60 2.96
N VAL A 275 8.08 19.14 2.60
CA VAL A 275 7.77 18.65 1.25
C VAL A 275 8.00 19.71 0.18
N LEU A 276 7.72 20.99 0.48
CA LEU A 276 7.91 22.11 -0.44
C LEU A 276 9.37 22.25 -0.90
N LYS A 277 10.31 21.81 -0.07
CA LYS A 277 11.74 21.88 -0.33
C LYS A 277 12.30 20.57 -0.91
N SER A 278 11.50 19.52 -1.04
CA SER A 278 11.99 18.19 -1.41
C SER A 278 12.12 18.05 -2.94
N PRO A 279 13.35 18.03 -3.50
CA PRO A 279 13.54 17.95 -4.94
C PRO A 279 13.12 16.60 -5.52
N TYR A 280 13.17 15.52 -4.72
CA TYR A 280 12.92 14.14 -5.15
C TYR A 280 11.53 13.60 -4.77
N PHE A 281 10.63 14.46 -4.28
CA PHE A 281 9.26 14.06 -3.96
C PHE A 281 8.52 13.51 -5.18
N PHE A 282 8.59 14.24 -6.30
CA PHE A 282 8.30 13.77 -7.66
C PHE A 282 9.53 14.06 -8.52
N ASN A 283 10.03 13.05 -9.24
CA ASN A 283 11.24 13.12 -10.06
C ASN A 283 11.04 12.45 -11.42
#